data_AF-A0A0N4ZJF8-F1
#
_entry.id   AF-A0A0N4ZJF8-F1
#
_cell.length_a   1.000
_cell.length_b   1.000
_cell.length_c   1.000
_cell.angle_alpha   90.00
_cell.angle_beta   90.00
_cell.angle_gamma   90.00
#
_symmetry.space_group_name_H-M   'P 1'
#
loop_
_entity.id
_entity.type
_entity.pdbx_description
1 polymer ?
#
loop_
_entity_poly.entity_id
_entity_poly.type
_entity_poly.pdbx_seq_one_letter_code
_entity_poly.pdbx_strand_id
1 'polypeptide(L)'
;MVSHKSSAWTVIIIQLVFSIVIFISSLAVIAAQNNSINRYGEEQEPSILMILAAIVSFSMILSTILAMFALTHHVKKWLLPHMISASVMWSFHVTFTFVWLKDIAVYGTSPLDWLLTILLSLLIQTLILGSIYLDSQCYRAMV
;
A
#
# COMPACT_ATOMS: atom_id res chain seq x y z
N MET A 1 -13.07 21.99 -11.67
CA MET A 1 -13.69 20.88 -10.89
C MET A 1 -13.58 19.51 -11.58
N VAL A 2 -13.83 19.40 -12.89
CA VAL A 2 -13.77 18.10 -13.60
C VAL A 2 -12.36 17.46 -13.59
N SER A 3 -11.28 18.25 -13.61
CA SER A 3 -9.91 17.71 -13.58
C SER A 3 -9.57 16.97 -12.27
N HIS A 4 -9.80 17.59 -11.10
CA HIS A 4 -9.42 16.98 -9.81
C HIS A 4 -10.21 15.72 -9.48
N LYS A 5 -11.52 15.70 -9.78
CA LYS A 5 -12.35 14.50 -9.59
C LYS A 5 -11.88 13.36 -10.50
N SER A 6 -11.58 13.65 -11.76
CA SER A 6 -11.06 12.65 -12.70
C SER A 6 -9.69 12.13 -12.26
N SER A 7 -8.79 13.01 -11.82
CA SER A 7 -7.46 12.62 -11.31
C SER A 7 -7.56 11.76 -10.05
N ALA A 8 -8.44 12.12 -9.10
CA ALA A 8 -8.68 11.32 -7.90
C ALA A 8 -9.20 9.91 -8.26
N TRP A 9 -10.14 9.81 -9.21
CA TRP A 9 -10.63 8.54 -9.74
C TRP A 9 -9.51 7.66 -10.30
N THR A 10 -8.63 8.22 -11.14
CA THR A 10 -7.52 7.47 -11.72
C THR A 10 -6.57 6.96 -10.64
N VAL A 11 -6.21 7.80 -9.68
CA VAL A 11 -5.28 7.43 -8.60
C VAL A 11 -5.89 6.36 -7.68
N ILE A 12 -7.17 6.48 -7.32
CA ILE A 12 -7.91 5.50 -6.53
C ILE A 12 -7.95 4.13 -7.23
N ILE A 13 -8.18 4.09 -8.55
CA ILE A 13 -8.16 2.82 -9.30
C ILE A 13 -6.76 2.21 -9.30
N ILE A 14 -5.72 3.01 -9.51
CA ILE A 14 -4.33 2.53 -9.46
C ILE A 14 -4.03 1.95 -8.07
N GLN A 15 -4.42 2.64 -7.00
CA GLN A 15 -4.26 2.16 -5.63
C GLN A 15 -5.04 0.88 -5.35
N LEU A 16 -6.25 0.73 -5.90
CA LEU A 16 -7.03 -0.50 -5.79
C LEU A 16 -6.26 -1.69 -6.37
N VAL A 17 -5.73 -1.54 -7.59
CA VAL A 17 -4.95 -2.60 -8.26
C VAL A 17 -3.71 -2.95 -7.44
N PHE A 18 -2.94 -1.96 -7.01
CA PHE A 18 -1.76 -2.21 -6.17
C PHE A 18 -2.11 -2.90 -4.85
N SER A 19 -3.19 -2.48 -4.19
CA SER A 19 -3.62 -3.08 -2.93
C SER A 19 -4.04 -4.54 -3.11
N ILE A 20 -4.72 -4.88 -4.21
CA ILE A 20 -5.07 -6.26 -4.55
C ILE A 20 -3.81 -7.10 -4.81
N VAL A 21 -2.86 -6.59 -5.58
CA VAL A 21 -1.60 -7.29 -5.86
C VAL A 21 -0.84 -7.55 -4.56
N ILE A 22 -0.68 -6.54 -3.71
CA ILE A 22 0.01 -6.69 -2.41
C ILE A 22 -0.72 -7.69 -1.51
N PHE A 23 -2.05 -7.65 -1.48
CA PHE A 23 -2.86 -8.58 -0.68
C PHE A 23 -2.64 -10.04 -1.11
N ILE A 24 -2.78 -10.32 -2.40
CA ILE A 24 -2.60 -11.67 -2.95
C ILE A 24 -1.15 -12.14 -2.78
N SER A 25 -0.17 -11.28 -3.06
CA SER A 25 1.25 -11.61 -2.86
C SER A 25 1.56 -11.92 -1.40
N SER A 26 1.00 -11.15 -0.46
CA SER A 26 1.21 -11.38 0.98
C SER A 26 0.60 -12.72 1.42
N LEU A 27 -0.63 -13.03 0.98
CA LEU A 27 -1.26 -14.31 1.26
C LEU A 27 -0.50 -15.49 0.66
N ALA A 28 0.04 -15.34 -0.56
CA ALA A 28 0.85 -16.37 -1.19
C ALA A 28 2.14 -16.65 -0.40
N VAL A 29 2.81 -15.60 0.10
CA VAL A 29 4.01 -15.76 0.95
C VAL A 29 3.63 -16.41 2.28
N ILE A 30 2.56 -15.97 2.94
CA ILE A 30 2.08 -16.58 4.20
C ILE A 30 1.76 -18.07 3.99
N ALA A 31 1.07 -18.42 2.91
CA ALA A 31 0.77 -19.80 2.57
C ALA A 31 2.04 -20.61 2.29
N ALA A 32 3.01 -20.05 1.57
CA ALA A 32 4.29 -20.70 1.33
C ALA A 32 5.07 -20.95 2.63
N GLN A 33 5.10 -19.98 3.54
CA GLN A 33 5.74 -20.12 4.85
C GLN A 33 5.08 -21.23 5.67
N ASN A 34 3.75 -21.19 5.83
CA ASN A 34 3.00 -22.20 6.58
C ASN A 34 3.15 -23.63 6.03
N ASN A 35 3.42 -23.79 4.73
CA ASN A 35 3.61 -25.10 4.10
C ASN A 35 5.08 -25.50 3.94
N SER A 36 6.01 -24.71 4.51
CA SER A 36 7.45 -24.95 4.39
C SER A 36 8.05 -25.42 5.71
N ILE A 37 9.08 -26.25 5.58
CA ILE A 37 9.87 -26.75 6.70
C ILE A 37 11.22 -26.03 6.66
N ASN A 38 11.67 -25.53 7.82
CA ASN A 38 12.96 -24.87 7.94
C ASN A 38 14.13 -25.89 7.85
N ARG A 39 15.37 -25.40 7.85
CA ARG A 39 16.57 -26.26 7.79
C ARG A 39 16.73 -27.19 9.00
N TYR A 40 16.00 -26.95 10.07
CA TYR A 40 16.01 -27.69 11.33
C TYR A 40 14.86 -28.70 11.43
N GLY A 41 14.00 -28.81 10.40
CA GLY A 41 12.88 -29.74 10.38
C GLY A 41 11.60 -29.22 11.05
N GLU A 42 11.54 -27.94 11.42
CA GLU A 42 10.38 -27.32 12.07
C GLU A 42 9.52 -26.56 11.06
N GLU A 43 8.22 -26.51 11.30
CA GLU A 43 7.28 -25.71 10.51
C GLU A 43 7.66 -24.22 10.59
N GLN A 44 7.66 -23.53 9.45
CA GLN A 44 7.91 -22.09 9.45
C GLN A 44 6.65 -21.32 9.84
N GLU A 45 6.80 -20.42 10.81
CA GLU A 45 5.76 -19.45 11.11
C GLU A 45 5.77 -18.28 10.10
N PRO A 46 4.57 -17.75 9.76
CA PRO A 46 4.45 -16.67 8.80
C PRO A 46 5.02 -15.37 9.39
N SER A 47 5.70 -14.60 8.54
CA SER A 47 6.30 -13.33 8.95
C SER A 47 5.22 -12.33 9.38
N ILE A 48 5.36 -11.76 10.57
CA ILE A 48 4.48 -10.71 11.10
C ILE A 48 4.36 -9.55 10.11
N LEU A 49 5.43 -9.20 9.40
CA LEU A 49 5.41 -8.13 8.39
C LEU A 49 4.51 -8.49 7.20
N MET A 50 4.48 -9.75 6.78
CA MET A 50 3.62 -10.20 5.69
C MET A 50 2.14 -10.22 6.12
N ILE A 51 1.86 -10.63 7.37
CA ILE A 51 0.52 -10.57 7.95
C ILE A 51 0.04 -9.12 7.99
N LEU A 52 0.87 -8.19 8.48
CA LEU A 52 0.55 -6.77 8.51
C LEU A 52 0.35 -6.21 7.10
N ALA A 53 1.18 -6.57 6.13
CA ALA A 53 1.01 -6.18 4.74
C ALA A 53 -0.34 -6.65 4.17
N ALA A 54 -0.76 -7.88 4.47
CA ALA A 54 -2.08 -8.41 4.09
C ALA A 54 -3.23 -7.63 4.74
N ILE A 55 -3.15 -7.33 6.04
CA ILE A 55 -4.19 -6.59 6.77
C ILE A 55 -4.31 -5.16 6.23
N VAL A 56 -3.18 -4.45 6.07
CA VAL A 56 -3.15 -3.06 5.60
C VAL A 56 -3.63 -2.97 4.14
N SER A 57 -3.22 -3.90 3.28
CA SER A 57 -3.70 -3.94 1.89
C SER A 57 -5.19 -4.27 1.79
N PHE A 58 -5.70 -5.20 2.59
CA PHE A 58 -7.14 -5.48 2.66
C PHE A 58 -7.94 -4.26 3.15
N SER A 59 -7.45 -3.57 4.18
CA SER A 59 -8.04 -2.31 4.67
C SER A 59 -8.05 -1.24 3.59
N MET A 60 -6.94 -1.11 2.82
CA MET A 60 -6.89 -0.21 1.67
C MET A 60 -7.97 -0.55 0.66
N ILE A 61 -8.11 -1.80 0.20
CA ILE A 61 -9.15 -2.23 -0.76
C ILE A 61 -10.54 -1.76 -0.31
N LEU A 62 -10.93 -2.05 0.93
CA LEU A 62 -12.25 -1.65 1.46
C LEU A 62 -12.42 -0.13 1.49
N SER A 63 -11.38 0.58 1.94
CA SER A 63 -11.41 2.04 2.01
C SER A 63 -11.44 2.70 0.63
N THR A 64 -10.80 2.09 -0.37
CA THR A 64 -10.77 2.56 -1.76
C THR A 64 -12.13 2.38 -2.42
N ILE A 65 -12.81 1.25 -2.17
CA ILE A 65 -14.20 1.04 -2.60
C ILE A 65 -15.12 2.11 -1.98
N LEU A 66 -14.97 2.41 -0.69
CA LEU A 66 -15.72 3.49 -0.03
C LEU A 66 -15.42 4.86 -0.66
N ALA A 67 -14.17 5.15 -1.01
CA ALA A 67 -13.80 6.39 -1.70
C ALA A 67 -14.45 6.49 -3.09
N MET A 68 -14.52 5.41 -3.85
CA MET A 68 -15.22 5.39 -5.15
C MET A 68 -16.70 5.73 -4.98
N PHE A 69 -17.38 5.17 -3.97
CA PHE A 69 -18.75 5.55 -3.65
C PHE A 69 -18.87 7.00 -3.19
N ALA A 70 -17.94 7.48 -2.37
CA ALA A 70 -17.89 8.87 -1.91
C ALA A 70 -17.79 9.84 -3.11
N LEU A 71 -16.91 9.56 -4.06
CA LEU A 71 -16.74 10.36 -5.28
C LEU A 71 -17.96 10.28 -6.20
N THR A 72 -18.63 9.13 -6.28
CA THR A 72 -19.84 8.95 -7.09
C THR A 72 -21.02 9.72 -6.53
N HIS A 73 -21.30 9.55 -5.23
CA HIS A 73 -22.47 10.09 -4.54
C HIS A 73 -22.22 11.47 -3.91
N HIS A 74 -21.03 12.05 -4.08
CA HIS A 74 -20.64 13.34 -3.50
C HIS A 74 -20.72 13.38 -1.95
N VAL A 75 -20.49 12.25 -1.29
CA VAL A 75 -20.56 12.13 0.18
C VAL A 75 -19.16 12.26 0.78
N LYS A 76 -18.75 13.48 1.15
CA LYS A 76 -17.39 13.77 1.65
C LYS A 76 -16.95 12.92 2.83
N LYS A 77 -17.86 12.56 3.75
CA LYS A 77 -17.55 11.78 4.97
C LYS A 77 -16.97 10.41 4.64
N TRP A 78 -17.33 9.84 3.49
CA TRP A 78 -16.87 8.51 3.07
C TRP A 78 -15.47 8.52 2.46
N LEU A 79 -14.88 9.71 2.23
CA LEU A 79 -13.49 9.85 1.80
C LEU A 79 -12.49 9.74 2.98
N LEU A 80 -12.93 10.04 4.20
CA LEU A 80 -12.07 10.03 5.40
C LEU A 80 -11.44 8.67 5.69
N PRO A 81 -12.17 7.54 5.64
CA PRO A 81 -11.56 6.22 5.85
C PRO A 81 -10.41 5.94 4.86
N HIS A 82 -10.54 6.38 3.61
CA HIS A 82 -9.50 6.21 2.60
C HIS A 82 -8.26 7.05 2.91
N MET A 83 -8.42 8.32 3.27
CA MET A 83 -7.30 9.18 3.66
C MET A 83 -6.54 8.62 4.88
N ILE A 84 -7.25 8.09 5.87
CA ILE A 84 -6.66 7.46 7.05
C ILE A 84 -5.91 6.19 6.65
N SER A 85 -6.54 5.30 5.89
CA SER A 85 -5.94 4.05 5.42
C SER A 85 -4.69 4.31 4.57
N ALA A 86 -4.74 5.28 3.66
CA ALA A 86 -3.61 5.68 2.83
C ALA A 86 -2.44 6.23 3.69
N SER A 87 -2.74 6.96 4.76
CA SER A 87 -1.73 7.46 5.70
C SER A 87 -1.06 6.33 6.49
N VAL A 88 -1.84 5.32 6.90
CA VAL A 88 -1.33 4.09 7.54
C VAL A 88 -0.45 3.31 6.57
N MET A 89 -0.92 3.10 5.34
CA MET A 89 -0.16 2.43 4.28
C MET A 89 1.15 3.15 3.97
N TRP A 90 1.14 4.49 3.90
CA TRP A 90 2.36 5.27 3.71
C TRP A 90 3.37 5.04 4.84
N SER A 91 2.92 5.12 6.09
CA SER A 91 3.76 4.91 7.27
C SER A 91 4.34 3.48 7.31
N PHE A 92 3.51 2.50 6.97
CA PHE A 92 3.93 1.11 6.83
C PHE A 92 4.99 0.95 5.73
N HIS A 93 4.75 1.53 4.55
CA HIS A 93 5.66 1.44 3.41
C HIS A 93 7.02 2.13 3.69
N VAL A 94 7.03 3.26 4.41
CA VAL A 94 8.27 3.92 4.86
C VAL A 94 9.06 2.99 5.78
N THR A 95 8.39 2.42 6.79
CA THR A 95 9.02 1.48 7.74
C THR A 95 9.58 0.25 7.02
N PHE A 96 8.79 -0.34 6.11
CA PHE A 96 9.17 -1.50 5.32
C PHE A 96 10.36 -1.20 4.41
N THR A 97 10.40 -0.02 3.79
CA THR A 97 11.54 0.43 2.97
C THR A 97 12.83 0.49 3.80
N PHE A 98 12.79 1.00 5.03
CA PHE A 98 13.96 1.03 5.90
C PHE A 98 14.46 -0.37 6.29
N VAL A 99 13.55 -1.28 6.60
CA VAL A 99 13.89 -2.69 6.86
C VAL A 99 14.57 -3.29 5.63
N TRP A 100 13.99 -3.07 4.45
CA TRP A 100 14.50 -3.66 3.21
C TRP A 100 15.87 -3.08 2.82
N LEU A 101 16.07 -1.77 2.96
CA LEU A 101 17.37 -1.13 2.74
C LEU A 101 18.43 -1.64 3.73
N LYS A 102 18.06 -1.90 4.98
CA LYS A 102 18.97 -2.53 5.95
C LYS A 102 19.37 -3.93 5.52
N ASP A 103 18.43 -4.73 5.03
CA ASP A 103 18.73 -6.08 4.52
C ASP A 103 19.64 -6.03 3.28
N ILE A 104 19.38 -5.11 2.35
CA ILE A 104 20.25 -4.90 1.17
C ILE A 104 21.63 -4.36 1.60
N ALA A 105 21.74 -3.58 2.68
CA ALA A 105 23.03 -3.16 3.21
C ALA A 105 23.91 -4.35 3.64
N VAL A 106 23.29 -5.41 4.16
CA VAL A 106 23.98 -6.57 4.74
C VAL A 106 24.19 -7.67 3.69
N TYR A 107 23.19 -7.93 2.87
CA TYR A 107 23.15 -9.07 1.95
C TYR A 107 23.18 -8.67 0.47
N GLY A 108 23.08 -7.37 0.17
CA GLY A 108 23.06 -6.87 -1.20
C GLY A 108 24.36 -7.16 -1.93
N THR A 109 24.25 -7.55 -3.19
CA THR A 109 25.39 -7.94 -4.02
C THR A 109 25.78 -6.86 -5.01
N SER A 110 24.86 -5.93 -5.33
CA SER A 110 25.06 -4.87 -6.31
C SER A 110 24.59 -3.50 -5.81
N PRO A 111 25.31 -2.40 -6.12
CA PRO A 111 24.82 -1.03 -5.90
C PRO A 111 23.50 -0.72 -6.63
N LEU A 112 23.20 -1.46 -7.71
CA LEU A 112 21.94 -1.31 -8.44
C LEU A 112 20.72 -1.73 -7.60
N ASP A 113 20.88 -2.70 -6.69
CA ASP A 113 19.79 -3.17 -5.82
C ASP A 113 19.34 -2.05 -4.87
N TRP A 114 20.30 -1.27 -4.36
CA TRP A 114 20.06 -0.08 -3.56
C TRP A 114 19.33 1.01 -4.35
N LEU A 115 19.84 1.34 -5.54
CA LEU A 115 19.27 2.39 -6.38
C LEU A 115 17.83 2.05 -6.79
N LEU A 116 17.59 0.82 -7.22
CA LEU A 116 16.28 0.37 -7.68
C LEU A 116 15.27 0.37 -6.52
N THR A 117 15.67 -0.10 -5.35
CA THR A 117 14.82 -0.07 -4.14
C THR A 117 14.45 1.36 -3.76
N ILE A 118 15.41 2.29 -3.72
CA ILE A 118 15.14 3.70 -3.40
C ILE A 118 14.18 4.32 -4.42
N LEU A 119 14.45 4.15 -5.72
CA LEU A 119 13.62 4.74 -6.77
C LEU A 119 12.19 4.20 -6.75
N LEU A 120 12.03 2.88 -6.62
CA LEU A 120 10.71 2.26 -6.56
C LEU A 120 9.96 2.69 -5.29
N SER A 121 10.64 2.74 -4.14
CA SER A 121 10.03 3.17 -2.90
C SER A 121 9.60 4.63 -2.92
N LEU A 122 10.42 5.53 -3.49
CA LEU A 122 10.05 6.93 -3.66
C LEU A 122 8.85 7.08 -4.61
N LEU A 123 8.81 6.31 -5.70
CA LEU A 123 7.68 6.31 -6.63
C LEU A 123 6.39 5.88 -5.92
N ILE A 124 6.42 4.79 -5.15
CA ILE A 124 5.24 4.32 -4.42
C ILE A 124 4.82 5.34 -3.35
N GLN A 125 5.76 5.89 -2.58
CA GLN A 125 5.46 6.88 -1.54
C GLN A 125 4.86 8.16 -2.12
N THR A 126 5.37 8.65 -3.26
CA THR A 126 4.82 9.82 -3.95
C THR A 126 3.42 9.56 -4.51
N LEU A 127 3.13 8.36 -5.02
CA LEU A 127 1.78 7.97 -5.44
C LEU A 127 0.80 7.95 -4.25
N ILE A 128 1.20 7.40 -3.10
CA ILE A 128 0.34 7.37 -1.90
C ILE A 128 0.07 8.79 -1.39
N LEU A 129 1.11 9.62 -1.25
CA LEU A 129 0.96 11.02 -0.83
C LEU A 129 0.14 11.83 -1.83
N GLY A 130 0.33 11.60 -3.14
CA GLY A 130 -0.45 12.20 -4.20
C GLY A 130 -1.94 11.87 -4.08
N SER A 131 -2.29 10.64 -3.71
CA SER A 131 -3.67 10.27 -3.43
C SER A 131 -4.25 11.03 -2.24
N ILE A 132 -3.52 11.09 -1.12
CA ILE A 132 -3.98 11.82 0.08
C ILE A 132 -4.20 13.31 -0.25
N TYR A 133 -3.30 13.89 -1.05
CA TYR A 133 -3.44 15.26 -1.52
C TYR A 133 -4.69 15.44 -2.40
N LEU A 134 -4.91 14.57 -3.39
CA LEU A 134 -6.10 14.65 -4.25
C LEU A 134 -7.39 14.44 -3.48
N ASP A 135 -7.42 13.46 -2.57
CA ASP A 135 -8.57 13.20 -1.71
C ASP A 135 -8.88 14.40 -0.83
N SER A 136 -7.87 15.02 -0.21
CA SER A 136 -8.09 16.22 0.61
C SER A 136 -8.59 17.41 -0.20
N GLN A 137 -8.16 17.58 -1.46
CA GLN A 137 -8.73 18.58 -2.36
C GLN A 137 -10.19 18.26 -2.72
N CYS A 138 -10.50 17.00 -3.04
CA CYS A 138 -11.87 16.55 -3.31
C CYS A 138 -12.78 16.73 -2.09
N TYR A 139 -12.30 16.39 -0.89
CA TYR A 139 -13.02 16.55 0.37
C TYR A 139 -13.41 18.01 0.63
N ARG A 140 -12.49 18.94 0.37
CA ARG A 140 -12.74 20.39 0.52
C ARG A 140 -13.72 20.93 -0.52
N ALA A 141 -13.71 20.38 -1.73
CA ALA A 141 -14.54 20.83 -2.84
C ALA A 141 -15.98 20.26 -2.83
N MET A 142 -16.21 19.16 -2.10
CA MET A 142 -17.55 18.57 -1.95
C MET A 142 -18.34 19.32 -0.89
N VAL A 143 -19.44 19.94 -1.30
CA VAL A 143 -20.40 20.63 -0.42
C VAL A 143 -21.19 19.61 0.37
#